data_AF-A0A256ZDA1-F1
#
_entry.id   AF-A0A256ZDA1-F1
#
_cell.length_a   1.000
_cell.length_b   1.000
_cell.length_c   1.000
_cell.angle_alpha   90.00
_cell.angle_beta   90.00
_cell.angle_gamma   90.00
#
_symmetry.space_group_name_H-M   'P 1'
#
loop_
_entity.id
_entity.type
_entity.pdbx_description
1 polymer ?
#
loop_
_entity_poly.entity_id
_entity_poly.type
_entity_poly.pdbx_seq_one_letter_code
_entity_poly.pdbx_strand_id
1 'polypeptide(L)'
;MKQLNKLFAIVVLLSLLICIYPLSAPTRIAKAVGDEGGWLEFYDGKTWKRVELNFFIRIEDERHEEGLIIADWIEKYWKIKVNRFEYDRSVCIPVVYGTDPLAYQWDLYTAGWVSMTEWPYPGDDLMWYYWLCPFLGYPYGAVNSSVFDIGYRLYTGAYANRTEYDALCTQLCRYGIWEGYRVFTAECWEYFAVNKERVNNIAYGRISGLWNPWPLRTANTTDGIMRVAEYSAMGSLFMSAWNPVLGFVCVYSEVMWRYLHDYGLMTDPEAGYYIPFRVTYSLKTGNVSVPTDAIIYNHTLHKWVTVSSGQYALVNITVNYKFSNWHHGIPMDISDVIATIGFYWEWAYQDEGEDVNYFYHPDIDYYYADIFQLIKGIRIINDTAMEIYGDYLSTIDDRLTASFYVWWPVIPWEVRTTMEYCVIYGGPSTGKTYGWSEEYATYGRDEWIDMINPLHNRDFEEVITKIDTNRPLGWFRSNYTVLDGTPYAAYTPTDAECHDRWSAL
;
A
#
# COMPACT_ATOMS: atom_id res chain seq x y z
N MET A 1 22.98 -10.84 -37.66
CA MET A 1 21.59 -10.44 -37.35
C MET A 1 20.74 -11.68 -37.12
N LYS A 2 20.57 -12.10 -35.87
CA LYS A 2 19.49 -13.01 -35.45
C LYS A 2 18.75 -12.27 -34.35
N GLN A 3 17.47 -11.97 -34.61
CA GLN A 3 16.59 -11.22 -33.73
C GLN A 3 16.46 -11.96 -32.39
N LEU A 4 17.08 -11.41 -31.35
CA LEU A 4 16.72 -11.74 -29.97
C LEU A 4 15.23 -11.41 -29.78
N ASN A 5 14.52 -12.35 -29.15
CA ASN A 5 13.23 -12.07 -28.53
C ASN A 5 13.38 -10.83 -27.64
N LYS A 6 12.42 -9.91 -27.65
CA LYS A 6 12.42 -8.82 -26.66
C LYS A 6 12.06 -9.47 -25.32
N LEU A 7 13.06 -9.76 -24.49
CA LEU A 7 12.87 -10.09 -23.08
C LEU A 7 12.83 -8.76 -22.32
N PHE A 8 11.79 -8.55 -21.53
CA PHE A 8 11.69 -7.47 -20.55
C PHE A 8 11.96 -8.07 -19.18
N ALA A 9 12.75 -7.42 -18.33
CA ALA A 9 13.13 -7.95 -17.03
C ALA A 9 12.37 -7.26 -15.89
N ILE A 10 12.02 -8.00 -14.83
CA ILE A 10 11.78 -7.43 -13.49
C ILE A 10 12.85 -7.90 -12.51
N VAL A 11 13.19 -7.03 -11.56
CA VAL A 11 14.08 -7.33 -10.45
C VAL A 11 13.29 -7.83 -9.25
N VAL A 12 13.61 -9.05 -8.81
CA VAL A 12 13.14 -9.63 -7.53
C VAL A 12 14.34 -9.80 -6.61
N LEU A 13 14.23 -9.34 -5.36
CA LEU A 13 15.28 -9.45 -4.36
C LEU A 13 14.95 -10.59 -3.39
N LEU A 14 15.82 -11.60 -3.34
CA LEU A 14 15.80 -12.63 -2.31
C LEU A 14 16.69 -12.20 -1.14
N SER A 15 16.24 -12.51 0.07
CA SER A 15 16.95 -12.13 1.29
C SER A 15 16.71 -13.11 2.44
N LEU A 16 17.66 -13.17 3.35
CA LEU A 16 17.52 -13.77 4.66
C LEU A 16 17.23 -12.69 5.68
N LEU A 17 16.11 -12.83 6.37
CA LEU A 17 15.83 -12.08 7.57
C LEU A 17 16.49 -12.78 8.76
N ILE A 18 17.25 -12.04 9.55
CA ILE A 18 17.98 -12.56 10.72
C ILE A 18 17.43 -11.91 11.98
N CYS A 19 16.97 -12.72 12.93
CA CYS A 19 16.65 -12.19 14.25
C CYS A 19 17.89 -12.17 15.15
N ILE A 20 18.37 -10.97 15.50
CA ILE A 20 19.58 -10.78 16.32
C ILE A 20 19.17 -10.39 17.74
N TYR A 21 19.43 -11.26 18.72
CA TYR A 21 19.26 -10.92 20.14
C TYR A 21 20.57 -10.45 20.75
N PRO A 22 20.55 -9.35 21.54
CA PRO A 22 21.64 -9.09 22.47
C PRO A 22 21.62 -10.20 23.53
N LEU A 23 22.46 -11.21 23.36
CA LEU A 23 22.72 -12.20 24.38
C LEU A 23 23.39 -11.49 25.57
N SER A 24 22.59 -11.04 26.53
CA SER A 24 23.04 -10.57 27.84
C SER A 24 23.52 -11.75 28.69
N ALA A 25 24.61 -12.39 28.27
CA ALA A 25 25.29 -13.39 29.08
C ALA A 25 26.80 -13.11 29.03
N PRO A 26 27.40 -12.56 30.10
CA PRO A 26 28.84 -12.40 30.17
C PRO A 26 29.46 -13.80 30.16
N THR A 27 30.36 -14.04 29.20
CA THR A 27 31.17 -15.26 29.05
C THR A 27 30.44 -16.57 28.70
N ARG A 28 30.01 -16.71 27.44
CA ARG A 28 29.86 -18.03 26.79
C ARG A 28 31.13 -18.33 25.98
N ILE A 29 31.95 -19.28 26.44
CA ILE A 29 33.06 -19.80 25.63
C ILE A 29 32.45 -20.75 24.60
N ALA A 30 32.51 -20.39 23.33
CA ALA A 30 32.18 -21.30 22.25
C ALA A 30 33.39 -22.21 21.99
N LYS A 31 33.18 -23.52 21.95
CA LYS A 31 34.22 -24.46 21.51
C LYS A 31 33.84 -24.93 20.11
N ALA A 32 34.70 -24.64 19.13
CA ALA A 32 34.72 -25.39 17.89
C ALA A 32 35.19 -26.81 18.23
N VAL A 33 34.30 -27.79 18.17
CA VAL A 33 34.69 -29.20 18.29
C VAL A 33 35.31 -29.56 16.94
N GLY A 34 36.59 -29.98 16.95
CA GLY A 34 37.42 -30.15 15.75
C GLY A 34 36.83 -31.08 14.68
N ASP A 35 37.51 -31.13 13.52
CA ASP A 35 37.07 -31.63 12.20
C ASP A 35 36.45 -33.04 12.12
N GLU A 36 36.34 -33.78 13.22
CA GLU A 36 35.71 -35.10 13.32
C GLU A 36 34.25 -35.04 13.81
N GLY A 37 33.40 -34.28 13.10
CA GLY A 37 31.94 -34.41 13.19
C GLY A 37 31.23 -33.74 14.38
N GLY A 38 31.93 -32.92 15.17
CA GLY A 38 31.31 -32.20 16.28
C GLY A 38 30.48 -30.98 15.84
N TRP A 39 29.39 -30.72 16.55
CA TRP A 39 28.61 -29.47 16.42
C TRP A 39 29.26 -28.35 17.24
N LEU A 40 28.97 -27.09 16.90
CA LEU A 40 29.31 -25.93 17.71
C LEU A 40 28.52 -26.00 19.01
N GLU A 41 29.21 -25.85 20.12
CA GLU A 41 28.61 -25.89 21.46
C GLU A 41 28.94 -24.63 22.25
N PHE A 42 27.98 -24.20 23.07
CA PHE A 42 28.17 -23.17 24.08
C PHE A 42 27.96 -23.78 25.47
N TYR A 43 28.72 -23.28 26.44
CA TYR A 43 28.52 -23.64 27.84
C TYR A 43 27.49 -22.72 28.47
N ASP A 44 26.43 -23.28 29.06
CA ASP A 44 25.34 -22.50 29.66
C ASP A 44 25.55 -22.22 31.17
N GLY A 45 26.72 -22.55 31.70
CA GLY A 45 27.05 -22.49 33.13
C GLY A 45 26.91 -23.83 33.85
N LYS A 46 26.25 -24.83 33.24
CA LYS A 46 26.06 -26.18 33.80
C LYS A 46 26.52 -27.28 32.85
N THR A 47 26.19 -27.18 31.58
CA THR A 47 26.44 -28.20 30.56
C THR A 47 26.81 -27.56 29.23
N TRP A 48 27.54 -28.31 28.41
CA TRP A 48 27.70 -27.96 27.01
C TRP A 48 26.39 -28.23 26.27
N LYS A 49 25.95 -27.24 25.50
CA LYS A 49 24.74 -27.30 24.68
C LYS A 49 25.10 -26.98 23.25
N ARG A 50 24.53 -27.76 22.34
CA ARG A 50 24.64 -27.51 20.90
C ARG A 50 24.01 -26.16 20.57
N VAL A 51 24.67 -25.42 19.67
CA VAL A 51 24.08 -24.24 19.03
C VAL A 51 23.14 -24.74 17.94
N GLU A 52 21.88 -24.33 18.03
CA GLU A 52 20.82 -24.67 17.08
C GLU A 52 20.19 -23.38 16.53
N LEU A 53 19.71 -23.45 15.28
CA LEU A 53 18.97 -22.38 14.62
C LEU A 53 17.67 -22.91 14.05
N ASN A 54 16.58 -22.20 14.27
CA ASN A 54 15.26 -22.40 13.70
C ASN A 54 15.15 -21.63 12.39
N PHE A 55 15.10 -22.33 11.26
CA PHE A 55 15.11 -21.71 9.93
C PHE A 55 13.78 -21.94 9.22
N PHE A 56 12.98 -20.88 9.09
CA PHE A 56 11.77 -20.87 8.28
C PHE A 56 12.13 -20.76 6.80
N ILE A 57 11.82 -21.81 6.05
CA ILE A 57 12.11 -21.94 4.62
C ILE A 57 10.79 -21.90 3.87
N ARG A 58 10.65 -20.93 2.97
CA ARG A 58 9.46 -20.77 2.11
C ARG A 58 9.43 -21.85 1.05
N ILE A 59 8.26 -22.42 0.78
CA ILE A 59 8.11 -23.61 -0.07
C ILE A 59 7.51 -23.32 -1.45
N GLU A 60 7.05 -22.10 -1.70
CA GLU A 60 6.24 -21.80 -2.90
C GLU A 60 7.06 -21.50 -4.15
N ASP A 61 8.34 -21.23 -4.00
CA ASP A 61 9.27 -20.86 -5.07
C ASP A 61 10.71 -21.15 -4.63
N GLU A 62 11.65 -20.70 -5.45
CA GLU A 62 13.11 -20.82 -5.39
C GLU A 62 13.75 -20.46 -4.03
N ARG A 63 13.01 -19.78 -3.15
CA ARG A 63 13.39 -19.62 -1.74
C ARG A 63 13.52 -20.96 -1.00
N HIS A 64 12.84 -22.01 -1.47
CA HIS A 64 12.92 -23.35 -0.90
C HIS A 64 14.33 -23.91 -1.09
N GLU A 65 14.78 -23.99 -2.34
CA GLU A 65 16.12 -24.46 -2.69
C GLU A 65 17.20 -23.56 -2.07
N GLU A 66 16.98 -22.24 -2.06
CA GLU A 66 17.85 -21.28 -1.39
C GLU A 66 18.04 -21.62 0.09
N GLY A 67 16.93 -21.77 0.83
CA GLY A 67 16.94 -22.08 2.26
C GLY A 67 17.60 -23.42 2.57
N LEU A 68 17.36 -24.45 1.75
CA LEU A 68 18.01 -25.76 1.91
C LEU A 68 19.53 -25.69 1.72
N ILE A 69 20.00 -24.98 0.69
CA ILE A 69 21.44 -24.79 0.43
C ILE A 69 22.11 -24.02 1.58
N ILE A 70 21.47 -22.96 2.07
CA ILE A 70 22.00 -22.15 3.18
C ILE A 70 22.05 -22.97 4.46
N ALA A 71 21.01 -23.74 4.77
CA ALA A 71 20.99 -24.64 5.92
C ALA A 71 22.16 -25.64 5.87
N ASP A 72 22.41 -26.23 4.70
CA ASP A 72 23.53 -27.14 4.48
C ASP A 72 24.89 -26.44 4.66
N TRP A 73 25.05 -25.21 4.19
CA TRP A 73 26.28 -24.43 4.38
C TRP A 73 26.53 -24.09 5.85
N ILE A 74 25.50 -23.69 6.60
CA ILE A 74 25.59 -23.42 8.03
C ILE A 74 26.04 -24.68 8.79
N GLU A 75 25.39 -25.82 8.53
CA GLU A 75 25.74 -27.09 9.17
C GLU A 75 27.16 -27.56 8.76
N LYS A 76 27.53 -27.39 7.48
CA LYS A 76 28.83 -27.85 6.95
C LYS A 76 30.00 -27.00 7.44
N TYR A 77 29.91 -25.69 7.32
CA TYR A 77 31.02 -24.77 7.51
C TYR A 77 31.08 -24.20 8.93
N TRP A 78 29.94 -23.91 9.55
CA TRP A 78 29.89 -23.32 10.89
C TRP A 78 29.58 -24.34 11.98
N LYS A 79 29.21 -25.56 11.59
CA LYS A 79 28.84 -26.64 12.51
C LYS A 79 27.71 -26.24 13.45
N ILE A 80 26.81 -25.37 13.02
CA ILE A 80 25.59 -25.02 13.77
C ILE A 80 24.46 -25.91 13.27
N LYS A 81 23.70 -26.55 14.16
CA LYS A 81 22.58 -27.41 13.74
C LYS A 81 21.41 -26.56 13.28
N VAL A 82 20.82 -26.89 12.13
CA VAL A 82 19.66 -26.16 11.60
C VAL A 82 18.41 -27.03 11.69
N ASN A 83 17.39 -26.51 12.38
CA ASN A 83 16.03 -27.00 12.40
C ASN A 83 15.29 -26.37 11.22
N ARG A 84 15.13 -27.14 10.14
CA ARG A 84 14.50 -26.69 8.88
C ARG A 84 12.97 -26.75 9.03
N PHE A 85 12.32 -25.60 8.98
CA PHE A 85 10.88 -25.43 9.08
C PHE A 85 10.33 -24.98 7.72
N GLU A 86 9.93 -25.96 6.91
CA GLU A 86 9.46 -25.75 5.54
C GLU A 86 7.95 -25.44 5.54
N TYR A 87 7.59 -24.17 5.42
CA TYR A 87 6.21 -23.69 5.50
C TYR A 87 5.89 -22.65 4.42
N ASP A 88 4.60 -22.55 4.05
CA ASP A 88 4.12 -21.52 3.14
C ASP A 88 3.92 -20.14 3.82
N ARG A 89 3.54 -19.11 3.04
CA ARG A 89 3.32 -17.73 3.51
C ARG A 89 2.35 -17.62 4.67
N SER A 90 1.29 -18.41 4.67
CA SER A 90 0.21 -18.30 5.63
C SER A 90 0.66 -18.63 7.05
N VAL A 91 1.72 -19.44 7.18
CA VAL A 91 2.38 -19.73 8.46
C VAL A 91 3.55 -18.78 8.68
N CYS A 92 4.42 -18.61 7.68
CA CYS A 92 5.65 -17.84 7.85
C CYS A 92 5.40 -16.36 8.16
N ILE A 93 4.55 -15.67 7.39
CA ILE A 93 4.37 -14.21 7.50
C ILE A 93 3.79 -13.81 8.87
N PRO A 94 2.68 -14.40 9.36
CA PRO A 94 2.13 -14.03 10.66
C PRO A 94 3.08 -14.29 11.82
N VAL A 95 3.86 -15.37 11.76
CA VAL A 95 4.84 -15.67 12.82
C VAL A 95 6.02 -14.71 12.77
N VAL A 96 6.62 -14.52 11.60
CA VAL A 96 7.84 -13.72 11.43
C VAL A 96 7.60 -12.24 11.75
N TYR A 97 6.46 -11.68 11.33
CA TYR A 97 6.19 -10.25 11.47
C TYR A 97 5.16 -9.90 12.56
N GLY A 98 4.39 -10.88 13.05
CA GLY A 98 3.27 -10.65 13.96
C GLY A 98 3.42 -11.28 15.35
N THR A 99 4.54 -11.95 15.66
CA THR A 99 4.75 -12.57 16.98
C THR A 99 5.96 -12.03 17.72
N ASP A 100 6.04 -12.33 19.01
CA ASP A 100 7.16 -11.96 19.86
C ASP A 100 8.45 -12.64 19.37
N PRO A 101 9.46 -11.88 18.90
CA PRO A 101 10.73 -12.48 18.51
C PRO A 101 11.36 -13.25 19.68
N LEU A 102 11.34 -12.72 20.92
CA LEU A 102 11.90 -13.37 22.12
C LEU A 102 11.28 -14.74 22.45
N ALA A 103 10.20 -15.15 21.79
CA ALA A 103 9.68 -16.50 21.85
C ALA A 103 10.58 -17.55 21.14
N TYR A 104 11.62 -17.12 20.40
CA TYR A 104 12.57 -17.97 19.67
C TYR A 104 11.89 -18.99 18.73
N GLN A 105 10.77 -18.60 18.11
CA GLN A 105 10.04 -19.44 17.16
C GLN A 105 10.81 -19.61 15.84
N TRP A 106 11.61 -18.62 15.47
CA TRP A 106 12.43 -18.59 14.28
C TRP A 106 13.71 -17.77 14.56
N ASP A 107 14.79 -18.09 13.87
CA ASP A 107 16.06 -17.37 13.87
C ASP A 107 16.40 -16.83 12.46
N LEU A 108 16.01 -17.58 11.42
CA LEU A 108 16.22 -17.25 10.01
C LEU A 108 14.92 -17.41 9.22
N TYR A 109 14.72 -16.57 8.20
CA TYR A 109 13.60 -16.66 7.27
C TYR A 109 14.00 -16.29 5.84
N THR A 110 13.67 -17.14 4.86
CA THR A 110 13.83 -16.83 3.42
C THR A 110 12.70 -15.92 2.94
N ALA A 111 13.00 -14.66 2.63
CA ALA A 111 12.07 -13.65 2.16
C ALA A 111 12.34 -13.24 0.70
N GLY A 112 11.31 -12.75 0.00
CA GLY A 112 11.40 -12.26 -1.37
C GLY A 112 10.59 -10.97 -1.56
N TRP A 113 11.10 -10.05 -2.36
CA TRP A 113 10.48 -8.74 -2.64
C TRP A 113 10.54 -8.43 -4.13
N VAL A 114 9.47 -7.84 -4.65
CA VAL A 114 9.31 -7.52 -6.08
C VAL A 114 9.04 -6.02 -6.24
N SER A 115 9.66 -5.39 -7.24
CA SER A 115 9.44 -3.98 -7.54
C SER A 115 8.39 -3.81 -8.64
N MET A 116 7.19 -3.35 -8.28
CA MET A 116 6.09 -3.20 -9.24
C MET A 116 6.02 -1.83 -9.93
N THR A 117 6.92 -0.90 -9.58
CA THR A 117 7.04 0.43 -10.19
C THR A 117 8.46 0.94 -10.07
N GLU A 118 8.86 1.79 -10.99
CA GLU A 118 10.08 2.57 -10.89
C GLU A 118 9.95 3.59 -9.74
N TRP A 119 11.00 3.72 -8.94
CA TRP A 119 11.07 4.65 -7.82
C TRP A 119 12.49 5.20 -7.66
N PRO A 120 12.71 6.53 -7.72
CA PRO A 120 14.05 7.11 -7.66
C PRO A 120 14.52 7.45 -6.24
N TYR A 121 13.70 7.18 -5.22
CA TYR A 121 13.94 7.56 -3.82
C TYR A 121 14.15 6.31 -2.95
N PRO A 122 15.39 5.86 -2.71
CA PRO A 122 15.65 4.58 -2.03
C PRO A 122 15.37 4.59 -0.52
N GLY A 123 15.04 5.74 0.06
CA GLY A 123 14.87 5.93 1.51
C GLY A 123 13.82 5.00 2.11
N ASP A 124 12.68 4.84 1.45
CA ASP A 124 11.58 4.01 1.96
C ASP A 124 11.96 2.52 1.95
N ASP A 125 12.57 2.05 0.86
CA ASP A 125 13.10 0.69 0.75
C ASP A 125 14.17 0.42 1.82
N LEU A 126 15.13 1.32 1.97
CA LEU A 126 16.21 1.16 2.95
C LEU A 126 15.68 1.16 4.38
N MET A 127 14.69 2.01 4.66
CA MET A 127 14.00 2.03 5.93
C MET A 127 13.28 0.70 6.18
N TRP A 128 12.52 0.19 5.21
CA TRP A 128 11.84 -1.10 5.33
C TRP A 128 12.83 -2.25 5.59
N TYR A 129 13.92 -2.31 4.81
CA TYR A 129 14.86 -3.42 4.84
C TYR A 129 15.81 -3.41 6.04
N TYR A 130 16.23 -2.24 6.52
CA TYR A 130 17.26 -2.13 7.54
C TYR A 130 16.83 -1.44 8.83
N TRP A 131 15.81 -0.57 8.79
CA TRP A 131 15.35 0.14 9.98
C TRP A 131 14.12 -0.51 10.61
N LEU A 132 13.05 -0.76 9.84
CA LEU A 132 11.81 -1.35 10.35
C LEU A 132 11.98 -2.84 10.68
N CYS A 133 12.84 -3.51 9.93
CA CYS A 133 13.16 -4.93 10.09
C CYS A 133 13.32 -5.41 11.55
N PRO A 134 14.16 -4.79 12.42
CA PRO A 134 14.25 -5.15 13.85
C PRO A 134 13.02 -4.75 14.68
N PHE A 135 12.14 -3.88 14.18
CA PHE A 135 10.88 -3.46 14.82
C PHE A 135 9.67 -4.32 14.44
N LEU A 136 9.81 -5.30 13.54
CA LEU A 136 8.69 -6.19 13.21
C LEU A 136 8.59 -7.29 14.28
N GLY A 137 7.58 -7.19 15.16
CA GLY A 137 7.35 -8.08 16.30
C GLY A 137 7.38 -7.36 17.67
N TYR A 138 6.69 -7.90 18.69
CA TYR A 138 6.60 -7.30 20.03
C TYR A 138 7.15 -8.23 21.13
N PRO A 139 8.19 -7.83 21.89
CA PRO A 139 8.81 -6.52 21.89
C PRO A 139 9.79 -6.37 20.72
N TYR A 140 10.00 -5.12 20.33
CA TYR A 140 10.94 -4.76 19.29
C TYR A 140 12.36 -5.29 19.57
N GLY A 141 13.02 -5.77 18.53
CA GLY A 141 14.43 -6.16 18.57
C GLY A 141 15.34 -4.97 18.91
N ALA A 142 16.51 -5.28 19.47
CA ALA A 142 17.51 -4.25 19.75
C ALA A 142 18.11 -3.75 18.42
N VAL A 143 17.98 -2.46 18.15
CA VAL A 143 18.58 -1.80 16.99
C VAL A 143 19.78 -0.95 17.43
N ASN A 144 20.81 -0.89 16.60
CA ASN A 144 21.90 0.06 16.76
C ASN A 144 21.35 1.50 16.77
N SER A 145 21.74 2.32 17.74
CA SER A 145 21.21 3.70 17.87
C SER A 145 21.46 4.56 16.63
N SER A 146 22.57 4.35 15.91
CA SER A 146 22.86 5.07 14.67
C SER A 146 21.90 4.66 13.55
N VAL A 147 21.59 3.37 13.44
CA VAL A 147 20.58 2.87 12.49
C VAL A 147 19.22 3.45 12.85
N PHE A 148 18.87 3.45 14.15
CA PHE A 148 17.61 4.01 14.63
C PHE A 148 17.47 5.48 14.27
N ASP A 149 18.45 6.32 14.63
CA ASP A 149 18.39 7.76 14.43
C ASP A 149 18.30 8.12 12.94
N ILE A 150 19.09 7.45 12.08
CA ILE A 150 19.08 7.69 10.64
C ILE A 150 17.75 7.27 10.03
N GLY A 151 17.27 6.06 10.34
CA GLY A 151 16.01 5.57 9.80
C GLY A 151 14.81 6.37 10.28
N TYR A 152 14.78 6.80 11.54
CA TYR A 152 13.72 7.67 12.07
C TYR A 152 13.69 9.03 11.36
N ARG A 153 14.86 9.59 11.04
CA ARG A 153 14.94 10.82 10.25
C ARG A 153 14.45 10.63 8.82
N LEU A 154 14.74 9.50 8.18
CA LEU A 154 14.20 9.17 6.86
C LEU A 154 12.68 8.98 6.92
N TYR A 155 12.18 8.22 7.91
CA TYR A 155 10.76 7.97 8.15
C TYR A 155 9.95 9.26 8.33
N THR A 156 10.45 10.17 9.15
CA THR A 156 9.76 11.43 9.49
C THR A 156 10.03 12.56 8.49
N GLY A 157 10.83 12.32 7.44
CA GLY A 157 11.21 13.38 6.51
C GLY A 157 12.13 14.47 7.12
N ALA A 158 12.81 14.18 8.24
CA ALA A 158 13.64 15.13 9.00
C ALA A 158 15.02 15.36 8.37
N TYR A 159 15.02 15.88 7.14
CA TYR A 159 16.18 16.29 6.35
C TYR A 159 15.90 17.59 5.59
N ALA A 160 16.92 18.44 5.48
CA ALA A 160 16.78 19.79 4.96
C ALA A 160 16.72 19.86 3.43
N ASN A 161 17.32 18.91 2.73
CA ASN A 161 17.45 18.92 1.27
C ASN A 161 17.89 17.56 0.72
N ARG A 162 17.94 17.48 -0.62
CA ARG A 162 18.34 16.27 -1.35
C ARG A 162 19.72 15.73 -0.99
N THR A 163 20.70 16.60 -0.79
CA THR A 163 22.07 16.17 -0.44
C THR A 163 22.10 15.46 0.91
N GLU A 164 21.36 15.97 1.90
CA GLU A 164 21.25 15.33 3.20
C GLU A 164 20.48 14.02 3.14
N TYR A 165 19.38 13.97 2.37
CA TYR A 165 18.63 12.75 2.12
C TYR A 165 19.50 11.64 1.51
N ASP A 166 20.25 11.94 0.44
CA ASP A 166 21.11 10.95 -0.23
C ASP A 166 22.23 10.46 0.71
N ALA A 167 22.76 11.35 1.56
CA ALA A 167 23.76 10.99 2.56
C ALA A 167 23.18 10.05 3.63
N LEU A 168 21.97 10.32 4.14
CA LEU A 168 21.27 9.46 5.10
C LEU A 168 20.98 8.09 4.49
N CYS A 169 20.48 8.03 3.25
CA CYS A 169 20.25 6.77 2.55
C CYS A 169 21.54 5.96 2.41
N THR A 170 22.63 6.61 1.99
CA THR A 170 23.95 5.96 1.86
C THR A 170 24.44 5.40 3.21
N GLN A 171 24.27 6.16 4.29
CA GLN A 171 24.67 5.72 5.63
C GLN A 171 23.80 4.57 6.15
N LEU A 172 22.48 4.65 5.98
CA LEU A 172 21.55 3.58 6.40
C LEU A 172 21.86 2.28 5.67
N CYS A 173 22.06 2.34 4.35
CA CYS A 173 22.45 1.17 3.57
C CYS A 173 23.75 0.55 4.09
N ARG A 174 24.77 1.39 4.35
CA ARG A 174 26.07 0.94 4.85
C ARG A 174 25.96 0.28 6.23
N TYR A 175 25.27 0.92 7.19
CA TYR A 175 25.09 0.37 8.53
C TYR A 175 24.16 -0.85 8.55
N GLY A 176 23.10 -0.85 7.75
CA GLY A 176 22.21 -2.00 7.61
C GLY A 176 22.93 -3.26 7.13
N ILE A 177 23.80 -3.13 6.11
CA ILE A 177 24.65 -4.22 5.64
C ILE A 177 25.62 -4.70 6.75
N TRP A 178 26.16 -3.78 7.55
CA TRP A 178 27.08 -4.14 8.63
C TRP A 178 26.42 -4.82 9.82
N GLU A 179 25.23 -4.37 10.21
CA GLU A 179 24.47 -4.99 11.31
C GLU A 179 23.88 -6.35 10.89
N GLY A 180 23.59 -6.53 9.59
CA GLY A 180 23.16 -7.82 9.06
C GLY A 180 21.76 -8.24 9.48
N TYR A 181 20.88 -7.30 9.88
CA TYR A 181 19.46 -7.59 10.17
C TYR A 181 18.77 -8.27 8.98
N ARG A 182 19.21 -7.93 7.76
CA ARG A 182 18.82 -8.58 6.52
C ARG A 182 20.03 -8.80 5.63
N VAL A 183 20.15 -10.00 5.08
CA VAL A 183 21.23 -10.38 4.15
C VAL A 183 20.62 -10.66 2.80
N PHE A 184 20.87 -9.81 1.81
CA PHE A 184 20.45 -10.05 0.43
C PHE A 184 21.29 -11.15 -0.21
N THR A 185 20.64 -12.15 -0.79
CA THR A 185 21.27 -13.39 -1.27
C THR A 185 21.29 -13.49 -2.78
N ALA A 186 20.23 -13.01 -3.44
CA ALA A 186 20.14 -13.00 -4.90
C ALA A 186 19.34 -11.81 -5.42
N GLU A 187 19.77 -11.34 -6.60
CA GLU A 187 18.98 -10.49 -7.48
C GLU A 187 18.48 -11.38 -8.63
N CYS A 188 17.18 -11.60 -8.69
CA CYS A 188 16.53 -12.42 -9.69
C CYS A 188 16.00 -11.56 -10.84
N TRP A 189 16.27 -11.98 -12.07
CA TRP A 189 15.81 -11.31 -13.28
C TRP A 189 14.71 -12.16 -13.90
N GLU A 190 13.45 -11.77 -13.74
CA GLU A 190 12.33 -12.48 -14.34
C GLU A 190 11.98 -11.87 -15.68
N TYR A 191 11.60 -12.70 -16.66
CA TYR A 191 11.43 -12.23 -18.03
C TYR A 191 10.01 -12.38 -18.55
N PHE A 192 9.51 -11.33 -19.21
CA PHE A 192 8.23 -11.34 -19.91
C PHE A 192 8.40 -11.73 -21.37
N ALA A 193 7.64 -12.73 -21.81
CA ALA A 193 7.57 -13.12 -23.22
C ALA A 193 6.49 -12.32 -23.96
N VAL A 194 6.89 -11.58 -25.00
CA VAL A 194 5.97 -10.84 -25.86
C VAL A 194 6.12 -11.28 -27.32
N ASN A 195 4.99 -11.55 -27.99
CA ASN A 195 5.00 -11.85 -29.42
C ASN A 195 5.35 -10.61 -30.24
N LYS A 196 6.60 -10.52 -30.69
CA LYS A 196 7.14 -9.39 -31.48
C LYS A 196 6.46 -9.15 -32.83
N GLU A 197 5.77 -10.15 -33.39
CA GLU A 197 5.08 -10.02 -34.68
C GLU A 197 3.68 -9.42 -34.52
N ARG A 198 3.10 -9.56 -33.32
CA ARG A 198 1.73 -9.15 -33.02
C ARG A 198 1.66 -7.90 -32.15
N VAL A 199 2.55 -7.77 -31.16
CA VAL A 199 2.48 -6.71 -30.14
C VAL A 199 3.63 -5.73 -30.32
N ASN A 200 3.30 -4.44 -30.41
CA ASN A 200 4.24 -3.35 -30.56
C ASN A 200 3.89 -2.17 -29.64
N ASN A 201 4.75 -1.16 -29.58
CA ASN A 201 4.55 0.09 -28.81
C ASN A 201 4.34 -0.06 -27.30
N ILE A 202 4.88 -1.12 -26.70
CA ILE A 202 4.87 -1.29 -25.24
C ILE A 202 5.87 -0.32 -24.61
N ALA A 203 5.39 0.58 -23.76
CA ALA A 203 6.18 1.25 -22.73
C ALA A 203 6.25 0.33 -21.51
N TYR A 204 7.45 -0.15 -21.20
CA TYR A 204 7.70 -1.07 -20.09
C TYR A 204 8.57 -0.39 -19.04
N GLY A 205 8.45 -0.87 -17.81
CA GLY A 205 9.27 -0.44 -16.70
C GLY A 205 10.71 -0.89 -16.81
N ARG A 206 11.67 0.00 -16.52
CA ARG A 206 13.09 -0.34 -16.45
C ARG A 206 13.40 -1.39 -15.38
N ILE A 207 12.68 -1.37 -14.25
CA ILE A 207 12.86 -2.29 -13.12
C ILE A 207 11.63 -3.19 -12.98
N SER A 208 10.44 -2.67 -13.26
CA SER A 208 9.17 -3.37 -13.04
C SER A 208 8.68 -4.19 -14.25
N GLY A 209 9.36 -4.10 -15.39
CA GLY A 209 9.00 -4.84 -16.60
C GLY A 209 7.57 -4.54 -17.05
N LEU A 210 6.69 -5.55 -17.06
CA LEU A 210 5.30 -5.39 -17.49
C LEU A 210 4.29 -5.20 -16.33
N TRP A 211 4.74 -5.07 -15.09
CA TRP A 211 3.87 -4.97 -13.91
C TRP A 211 3.29 -3.57 -13.68
N ASN A 212 4.00 -2.52 -14.11
CA ASN A 212 3.52 -1.14 -13.95
C ASN A 212 2.31 -0.86 -14.88
N PRO A 213 1.58 0.27 -14.76
CA PRO A 213 0.35 0.50 -15.52
C PRO A 213 0.54 0.87 -17.00
N TRP A 214 1.76 1.06 -17.51
CA TRP A 214 2.00 1.54 -18.88
C TRP A 214 1.88 0.49 -20.00
N PRO A 215 2.39 -0.75 -19.85
CA PRO A 215 2.46 -1.73 -20.90
C PRO A 215 1.16 -1.97 -21.64
N LEU A 216 0.08 -2.35 -20.94
CA LEU A 216 -1.18 -2.68 -21.60
C LEU A 216 -1.91 -1.45 -22.15
N ARG A 217 -1.64 -0.26 -21.60
CA ARG A 217 -2.22 1.01 -22.09
C ARG A 217 -1.58 1.52 -23.37
N THR A 218 -0.29 1.23 -23.55
CA THR A 218 0.50 1.70 -24.70
C THR A 218 0.63 0.64 -25.79
N ALA A 219 0.48 -0.63 -25.42
CA ALA A 219 0.52 -1.75 -26.35
C ALA A 219 -0.47 -1.57 -27.50
N ASN A 220 0.01 -1.83 -28.71
CA ASN A 220 -0.82 -1.96 -29.89
C ASN A 220 -0.68 -3.37 -30.45
N THR A 221 -1.77 -3.88 -31.03
CA THR A 221 -1.79 -5.18 -31.68
C THR A 221 -2.30 -5.06 -33.10
N THR A 222 -1.86 -5.96 -33.97
CA THR A 222 -2.21 -5.97 -35.40
C THR A 222 -3.72 -6.03 -35.70
N ASP A 223 -4.52 -6.52 -34.75
CA ASP A 223 -5.97 -6.71 -34.88
C ASP A 223 -6.77 -6.08 -33.72
N GLY A 224 -6.14 -5.27 -32.87
CA GLY A 224 -6.78 -4.64 -31.71
C GLY A 224 -7.09 -5.59 -30.54
N ILE A 225 -6.65 -6.87 -30.58
CA ILE A 225 -6.88 -7.84 -29.51
C ILE A 225 -5.55 -8.22 -28.85
N MET A 226 -5.35 -7.79 -27.60
CA MET A 226 -4.25 -8.28 -26.76
C MET A 226 -4.69 -9.50 -25.96
N ARG A 227 -3.86 -10.54 -25.94
CA ARG A 227 -4.03 -11.71 -25.07
C ARG A 227 -2.88 -11.72 -24.07
N VAL A 228 -3.22 -11.69 -22.80
CA VAL A 228 -2.27 -11.70 -21.68
C VAL A 228 -2.44 -13.02 -20.94
N ALA A 229 -1.33 -13.64 -20.56
CA ALA A 229 -1.30 -14.80 -19.70
C ALA A 229 -0.47 -14.45 -18.47
N GLU A 230 -1.08 -14.60 -17.30
CA GLU A 230 -0.43 -14.44 -16.01
C GLU A 230 -0.30 -15.82 -15.36
N TYR A 231 0.90 -16.15 -14.90
CA TYR A 231 1.14 -17.37 -14.15
C TYR A 231 0.85 -17.10 -12.68
N SER A 232 -0.06 -17.87 -12.09
CA SER A 232 -0.32 -17.87 -10.65
C SER A 232 -0.23 -19.28 -10.09
N ALA A 233 0.03 -19.39 -8.79
CA ALA A 233 -0.04 -20.66 -8.09
C ALA A 233 -1.45 -21.28 -8.23
N MET A 234 -1.52 -22.60 -8.43
CA MET A 234 -2.80 -23.30 -8.64
C MET A 234 -3.81 -22.99 -7.52
N GLY A 235 -5.02 -22.56 -7.91
CA GLY A 235 -6.14 -22.32 -7.01
C GLY A 235 -6.30 -20.89 -6.49
N SER A 236 -5.42 -19.96 -6.90
CA SER A 236 -5.24 -18.67 -6.22
C SER A 236 -5.09 -17.47 -7.18
N LEU A 237 -5.85 -17.43 -8.28
CA LEU A 237 -5.99 -16.18 -9.04
C LEU A 237 -7.00 -15.28 -8.29
N PHE A 238 -6.65 -14.03 -8.02
CA PHE A 238 -7.43 -13.05 -7.24
C PHE A 238 -7.59 -13.38 -5.74
N MET A 239 -6.47 -13.57 -5.03
CA MET A 239 -6.48 -13.96 -3.61
C MET A 239 -6.97 -12.86 -2.65
N SER A 240 -6.84 -11.60 -3.03
CA SER A 240 -7.33 -10.47 -2.24
C SER A 240 -8.63 -9.93 -2.81
N ALA A 241 -9.53 -9.51 -1.94
CA ALA A 241 -10.82 -8.94 -2.34
C ALA A 241 -10.64 -7.76 -3.30
N TRP A 242 -11.51 -7.65 -4.30
CA TRP A 242 -11.56 -6.51 -5.20
C TRP A 242 -12.30 -5.38 -4.53
N ASN A 243 -11.59 -4.69 -3.65
CA ASN A 243 -12.09 -3.62 -2.80
C ASN A 243 -11.10 -2.45 -2.83
N PRO A 244 -11.49 -1.28 -3.35
CA PRO A 244 -10.58 -0.15 -3.53
C PRO A 244 -10.31 0.66 -2.25
N VAL A 245 -10.84 0.23 -1.09
CA VAL A 245 -10.63 0.89 0.21
C VAL A 245 -9.42 0.32 0.94
N LEU A 246 -9.42 -0.98 1.25
CA LEU A 246 -8.29 -1.68 1.89
C LEU A 246 -8.01 -3.05 1.25
N GLY A 247 -8.53 -3.30 0.05
CA GLY A 247 -8.32 -4.51 -0.75
C GLY A 247 -7.05 -4.51 -1.60
N PHE A 248 -6.99 -5.38 -2.62
CA PHE A 248 -5.89 -5.44 -3.59
C PHE A 248 -4.48 -5.64 -2.99
N VAL A 249 -4.37 -6.28 -1.83
CA VAL A 249 -3.07 -6.53 -1.15
C VAL A 249 -2.22 -7.62 -1.81
N CYS A 250 -2.81 -8.41 -2.71
CA CYS A 250 -2.10 -9.43 -3.47
C CYS A 250 -1.75 -8.91 -4.87
N VAL A 251 -0.48 -9.08 -5.27
CA VAL A 251 0.06 -8.61 -6.57
C VAL A 251 -0.80 -9.02 -7.78
N TYR A 252 -1.39 -10.23 -7.77
CA TYR A 252 -2.21 -10.72 -8.88
C TYR A 252 -3.53 -9.96 -9.05
N SER A 253 -4.20 -9.59 -7.94
CA SER A 253 -5.41 -8.75 -8.02
C SER A 253 -5.05 -7.29 -8.31
N GLU A 254 -3.98 -6.80 -7.70
CA GLU A 254 -3.52 -5.42 -7.77
C GLU A 254 -3.18 -5.02 -9.21
N VAL A 255 -2.49 -5.88 -9.93
CA VAL A 255 -2.05 -5.60 -11.32
C VAL A 255 -3.23 -5.47 -12.26
N MET A 256 -4.25 -6.31 -12.12
CA MET A 256 -5.49 -6.14 -12.90
C MET A 256 -6.17 -4.81 -12.58
N TRP A 257 -6.26 -4.46 -11.29
CA TRP A 257 -6.85 -3.21 -10.85
C TRP A 257 -6.16 -1.99 -11.47
N ARG A 258 -4.82 -1.99 -11.55
CA ARG A 258 -4.04 -0.91 -12.18
C ARG A 258 -4.43 -0.59 -13.62
N TYR A 259 -5.02 -1.56 -14.34
CA TYR A 259 -5.46 -1.39 -15.72
C TYR A 259 -6.95 -1.06 -15.88
N LEU A 260 -7.73 -1.19 -14.81
CA LEU A 260 -9.18 -0.98 -14.83
C LEU A 260 -9.62 0.41 -14.40
N HIS A 261 -8.75 1.16 -13.71
CA HIS A 261 -9.03 2.56 -13.33
C HIS A 261 -7.91 3.48 -13.80
N ASP A 262 -8.18 4.77 -13.89
CA ASP A 262 -7.16 5.77 -14.20
C ASP A 262 -6.56 6.38 -12.93
N TYR A 263 -5.47 7.14 -13.09
CA TYR A 263 -4.75 7.82 -12.02
C TYR A 263 -4.71 9.33 -12.23
N GLY A 264 -4.66 10.10 -11.14
CA GLY A 264 -4.36 11.54 -11.24
C GLY A 264 -2.94 11.76 -11.74
N LEU A 265 -1.97 11.20 -11.01
CA LEU A 265 -0.54 11.13 -11.37
C LEU A 265 -0.13 9.67 -11.54
N MET A 266 0.86 9.41 -12.38
CA MET A 266 1.42 8.07 -12.61
C MET A 266 2.94 8.14 -12.59
N THR A 267 3.63 7.09 -12.19
CA THR A 267 5.10 7.05 -12.20
C THR A 267 5.62 6.89 -13.62
N ASP A 268 6.64 7.65 -14.00
CA ASP A 268 7.32 7.48 -15.29
C ASP A 268 8.00 6.09 -15.35
N PRO A 269 7.79 5.29 -16.42
CA PRO A 269 8.27 3.90 -16.46
C PRO A 269 9.80 3.77 -16.63
N GLU A 270 10.52 4.87 -16.87
CA GLU A 270 11.98 4.87 -16.99
C GLU A 270 12.62 5.47 -15.73
N ALA A 271 12.18 6.66 -15.34
CA ALA A 271 12.79 7.45 -14.28
C ALA A 271 12.09 7.30 -12.91
N GLY A 272 10.87 6.79 -12.87
CA GLY A 272 10.07 6.59 -11.65
C GLY A 272 9.46 7.84 -11.03
N TYR A 273 9.67 9.01 -11.61
CA TYR A 273 9.08 10.25 -11.11
C TYR A 273 7.58 10.31 -11.39
N TYR A 274 6.79 10.86 -10.47
CA TYR A 274 5.39 11.17 -10.76
C TYR A 274 5.27 12.15 -11.94
N ILE A 275 4.43 11.79 -12.90
CA ILE A 275 4.04 12.61 -14.04
C ILE A 275 2.52 12.78 -14.09
N PRO A 276 2.01 13.92 -14.59
CA PRO A 276 0.57 14.12 -14.70
C PRO A 276 -0.09 13.15 -15.70
N PHE A 277 -1.17 12.49 -15.30
CA PHE A 277 -1.97 11.61 -16.17
C PHE A 277 -3.36 12.20 -16.40
N ARG A 278 -4.32 12.00 -15.47
CA ARG A 278 -5.65 12.62 -15.54
C ARG A 278 -5.75 13.97 -14.85
N VAL A 279 -4.66 14.51 -14.31
CA VAL A 279 -4.64 15.90 -13.83
C VAL A 279 -3.53 16.70 -14.49
N THR A 280 -3.59 18.01 -14.31
CA THR A 280 -2.42 18.90 -14.34
C THR A 280 -2.42 19.72 -13.07
N TYR A 281 -1.26 20.16 -12.60
CA TYR A 281 -1.21 20.92 -11.35
C TYR A 281 -0.20 22.07 -11.41
N SER A 282 -0.39 23.03 -10.53
CA SER A 282 0.59 24.07 -10.21
C SER A 282 0.74 24.18 -8.71
N LEU A 283 1.98 24.34 -8.24
CA LEU A 283 2.32 24.32 -6.82
C LEU A 283 2.86 25.69 -6.39
N LYS A 284 2.41 26.16 -5.23
CA LYS A 284 2.91 27.36 -4.55
C LYS A 284 3.34 26.96 -3.15
N THR A 285 4.60 27.19 -2.82
CA THR A 285 5.16 26.95 -1.48
C THR A 285 5.40 28.24 -0.72
N GLY A 286 5.43 28.15 0.60
CA GLY A 286 5.68 29.26 1.51
C GLY A 286 4.48 29.51 2.40
N ASN A 287 4.50 30.58 3.19
CA ASN A 287 3.39 30.89 4.09
C ASN A 287 2.17 31.39 3.29
N VAL A 288 1.29 30.48 2.87
CA VAL A 288 0.09 30.78 2.07
C VAL A 288 -1.11 30.94 2.99
N SER A 289 -1.83 32.06 2.89
CA SER A 289 -3.08 32.25 3.62
C SER A 289 -4.15 31.29 3.09
N VAL A 290 -4.78 30.53 3.98
CA VAL A 290 -5.93 29.68 3.63
C VAL A 290 -7.17 30.59 3.53
N PRO A 291 -7.84 30.66 2.36
CA PRO A 291 -9.02 31.49 2.19
C PRO A 291 -10.18 31.07 3.08
N THR A 292 -10.99 32.02 3.54
CA THR A 292 -12.12 31.77 4.44
C THR A 292 -13.31 31.10 3.77
N ASP A 293 -13.29 30.91 2.45
CA ASP A 293 -14.27 30.12 1.71
C ASP A 293 -13.79 28.67 1.49
N ALA A 294 -12.59 28.30 1.95
CA ALA A 294 -12.13 26.92 1.93
C ALA A 294 -12.93 26.05 2.90
N ILE A 295 -13.02 24.76 2.60
CA ILE A 295 -13.74 23.75 3.37
C ILE A 295 -12.82 22.64 3.86
N ILE A 296 -13.22 21.98 4.93
CA ILE A 296 -12.68 20.72 5.43
C ILE A 296 -13.83 19.79 5.78
N TYR A 297 -13.57 18.50 5.81
CA TYR A 297 -14.54 17.53 6.29
C TYR A 297 -14.47 17.46 7.82
N ASN A 298 -15.59 17.64 8.50
CA ASN A 298 -15.69 17.51 9.94
C ASN A 298 -16.33 16.16 10.25
N HIS A 299 -15.51 15.20 10.66
CA HIS A 299 -15.93 13.83 10.96
C HIS A 299 -16.93 13.80 12.15
N THR A 300 -16.68 14.53 13.23
CA THR A 300 -17.61 14.62 14.37
C THR A 300 -18.99 15.22 14.04
N LEU A 301 -19.09 16.03 12.98
CA LEU A 301 -20.35 16.59 12.50
C LEU A 301 -20.90 15.86 11.25
N HIS A 302 -20.16 14.86 10.75
CA HIS A 302 -20.40 14.09 9.53
C HIS A 302 -20.74 14.97 8.31
N LYS A 303 -20.02 16.08 8.13
CA LYS A 303 -20.28 17.02 7.03
C LYS A 303 -19.10 17.93 6.69
N TRP A 304 -19.14 18.48 5.50
CA TRP A 304 -18.26 19.57 5.09
C TRP A 304 -18.58 20.88 5.82
N VAL A 305 -17.55 21.56 6.29
CA VAL A 305 -17.66 22.88 6.95
C VAL A 305 -16.60 23.83 6.42
N THR A 306 -16.91 25.12 6.45
CA THR A 306 -15.94 26.18 6.13
C THR A 306 -14.85 26.26 7.20
N VAL A 307 -13.61 26.48 6.78
CA VAL A 307 -12.47 26.65 7.69
C VAL A 307 -12.60 27.91 8.55
N SER A 308 -11.94 27.91 9.71
CA SER A 308 -11.82 29.12 10.54
C SER A 308 -10.91 30.15 9.88
N SER A 309 -11.20 31.44 10.08
CA SER A 309 -10.38 32.55 9.54
C SER A 309 -8.98 32.61 10.14
N GLY A 310 -8.01 33.10 9.36
CA GLY A 310 -6.65 33.39 9.84
C GLY A 310 -5.69 32.19 9.80
N GLN A 311 -6.08 31.11 9.12
CA GLN A 311 -5.22 29.95 8.91
C GLN A 311 -4.19 30.19 7.79
N TYR A 312 -3.06 29.50 7.93
CA TYR A 312 -1.98 29.48 6.95
C TYR A 312 -1.57 28.03 6.68
N ALA A 313 -1.01 27.80 5.49
CA ALA A 313 -0.49 26.52 5.05
C ALA A 313 0.88 26.72 4.38
N LEU A 314 1.73 25.69 4.39
CA LEU A 314 3.03 25.71 3.70
C LEU A 314 2.92 25.52 2.18
N VAL A 315 1.85 24.89 1.72
CA VAL A 315 1.63 24.55 0.31
C VAL A 315 0.21 24.92 -0.08
N ASN A 316 0.06 25.49 -1.28
CA ASN A 316 -1.18 25.51 -2.05
C ASN A 316 -0.90 24.82 -3.39
N ILE A 317 -1.63 23.75 -3.67
CA ILE A 317 -1.68 23.15 -4.99
C ILE A 317 -3.00 23.51 -5.68
N THR A 318 -2.93 23.92 -6.94
CA THR A 318 -4.09 23.99 -7.81
C THR A 318 -4.07 22.77 -8.73
N VAL A 319 -5.11 21.94 -8.65
CA VAL A 319 -5.28 20.72 -9.44
C VAL A 319 -6.38 20.95 -10.46
N ASN A 320 -6.10 20.67 -11.74
CA ASN A 320 -7.07 20.69 -12.83
C ASN A 320 -7.28 19.26 -13.33
N TYR A 321 -8.53 18.80 -13.27
CA TYR A 321 -8.94 17.44 -13.59
C TYR A 321 -9.33 17.28 -15.06
N LYS A 322 -8.96 16.14 -15.64
CA LYS A 322 -9.39 15.69 -16.97
C LYS A 322 -10.34 14.51 -16.81
N PHE A 323 -11.55 14.83 -16.37
CA PHE A 323 -12.63 13.88 -16.18
C PHE A 323 -13.01 13.14 -17.47
N SER A 324 -13.63 11.97 -17.30
CA SER A 324 -14.11 11.07 -18.34
C SER A 324 -15.48 10.53 -17.93
N ASN A 325 -16.01 9.51 -18.60
CA ASN A 325 -17.14 8.74 -18.10
C ASN A 325 -16.67 7.55 -17.28
N TRP A 326 -17.42 7.23 -16.23
CA TRP A 326 -17.37 5.96 -15.53
C TRP A 326 -17.84 4.81 -16.44
N HIS A 327 -17.55 3.56 -16.06
CA HIS A 327 -17.88 2.38 -16.88
C HIS A 327 -19.40 2.22 -17.15
N HIS A 328 -20.25 2.66 -16.23
CA HIS A 328 -21.71 2.70 -16.41
C HIS A 328 -22.22 3.92 -17.19
N GLY A 329 -21.33 4.74 -17.76
CA GLY A 329 -21.68 5.83 -18.68
C GLY A 329 -21.90 7.20 -18.03
N ILE A 330 -22.06 7.29 -16.71
CA ILE A 330 -22.16 8.59 -16.02
C ILE A 330 -20.83 9.37 -16.11
N PRO A 331 -20.86 10.67 -16.50
CA PRO A 331 -19.69 11.53 -16.44
C PRO A 331 -19.15 11.71 -15.02
N MET A 332 -17.83 11.71 -14.88
CA MET A 332 -17.17 12.08 -13.63
C MET A 332 -17.28 13.60 -13.39
N ASP A 333 -17.35 14.00 -12.13
CA ASP A 333 -17.38 15.40 -11.72
C ASP A 333 -16.65 15.64 -10.37
N ILE A 334 -16.66 16.88 -9.88
CA ILE A 334 -16.02 17.26 -8.61
C ILE A 334 -16.62 16.53 -7.41
N SER A 335 -17.89 16.12 -7.45
CA SER A 335 -18.51 15.39 -6.36
C SER A 335 -17.85 14.02 -6.16
N ASP A 336 -17.35 13.37 -7.21
CA ASP A 336 -16.60 12.11 -7.10
C ASP A 336 -15.27 12.29 -6.33
N VAL A 337 -14.57 13.41 -6.58
CA VAL A 337 -13.31 13.76 -5.88
C VAL A 337 -13.58 14.09 -4.42
N ILE A 338 -14.53 14.99 -4.17
CA ILE A 338 -14.91 15.43 -2.83
C ILE A 338 -15.43 14.26 -2.01
N ALA A 339 -16.26 13.38 -2.59
CA ALA A 339 -16.75 12.19 -1.91
C ALA A 339 -15.62 11.23 -1.52
N THR A 340 -14.61 11.06 -2.39
CA THR A 340 -13.44 10.22 -2.10
C THR A 340 -12.65 10.77 -0.92
N ILE A 341 -12.40 12.09 -0.88
CA ILE A 341 -11.70 12.75 0.23
C ILE A 341 -12.52 12.62 1.51
N GLY A 342 -13.82 12.97 1.46
CA GLY A 342 -14.71 12.94 2.62
C GLY A 342 -14.86 11.56 3.23
N PHE A 343 -14.99 10.52 2.40
CA PHE A 343 -15.06 9.12 2.87
C PHE A 343 -13.82 8.74 3.69
N TYR A 344 -12.61 8.94 3.13
CA TYR A 344 -11.40 8.57 3.86
C TYR A 344 -11.20 9.43 5.11
N TRP A 345 -11.63 10.69 5.05
CA TRP A 345 -11.56 11.59 6.20
C TRP A 345 -12.47 11.13 7.34
N GLU A 346 -13.72 10.77 7.04
CA GLU A 346 -14.65 10.21 8.03
C GLU A 346 -14.09 8.93 8.65
N TRP A 347 -13.74 7.95 7.81
CA TRP A 347 -13.34 6.62 8.25
C TRP A 347 -12.01 6.55 9.01
N ALA A 348 -11.23 7.63 8.98
CA ALA A 348 -9.92 7.73 9.63
C ALA A 348 -9.97 8.18 11.09
N TYR A 349 -11.10 8.65 11.61
CA TYR A 349 -11.16 9.17 12.98
C TYR A 349 -12.22 8.46 13.80
N GLN A 350 -11.85 8.09 15.02
CA GLN A 350 -12.80 7.63 16.01
C GLN A 350 -13.42 8.85 16.70
N ASP A 351 -14.74 8.97 16.67
CA ASP A 351 -15.47 10.09 17.25
C ASP A 351 -15.84 9.84 18.71
N GLU A 352 -15.30 10.69 19.58
CA GLU A 352 -15.63 10.70 21.00
C GLU A 352 -17.10 11.09 21.20
N GLY A 353 -17.90 10.17 21.76
CA GLY A 353 -19.32 10.41 22.07
C GLY A 353 -20.30 9.62 21.20
N GLU A 354 -19.82 8.88 20.20
CA GLU A 354 -20.64 7.89 19.49
C GLU A 354 -20.61 6.51 20.16
N ASP A 355 -21.79 5.91 20.32
CA ASP A 355 -21.92 4.59 20.96
C ASP A 355 -21.30 3.45 20.11
N VAL A 356 -21.37 3.54 18.77
CA VAL A 356 -20.99 2.43 17.86
C VAL A 356 -19.96 2.83 16.80
N ASN A 357 -19.64 4.12 16.60
CA ASN A 357 -18.61 4.58 15.64
C ASN A 357 -18.69 3.85 14.28
N TYR A 358 -19.87 3.89 13.66
CA TYR A 358 -20.16 3.10 12.45
C TYR A 358 -19.25 3.45 11.27
N PHE A 359 -18.71 4.66 11.25
CA PHE A 359 -17.84 5.20 10.20
C PHE A 359 -16.39 5.33 10.68
N TYR A 360 -15.88 4.29 11.35
CA TYR A 360 -14.47 4.22 11.77
C TYR A 360 -13.87 2.86 11.40
N HIS A 361 -12.61 2.87 10.95
CA HIS A 361 -11.84 1.64 10.79
C HIS A 361 -10.37 1.87 11.19
N PRO A 362 -9.81 1.03 12.09
CA PRO A 362 -8.46 1.24 12.63
C PRO A 362 -7.36 1.23 11.55
N ASP A 363 -7.50 0.40 10.52
CA ASP A 363 -6.55 0.41 9.40
C ASP A 363 -6.65 1.68 8.55
N ILE A 364 -7.85 2.27 8.38
CA ILE A 364 -8.02 3.52 7.63
C ILE A 364 -7.43 4.68 8.44
N ASP A 365 -7.68 4.72 9.75
CA ASP A 365 -7.04 5.63 10.69
C ASP A 365 -5.52 5.59 10.55
N TYR A 366 -4.93 4.40 10.67
CA TYR A 366 -3.48 4.20 10.56
C TYR A 366 -2.88 4.80 9.28
N TYR A 367 -3.56 4.67 8.13
CA TYR A 367 -3.06 5.20 6.86
C TYR A 367 -3.36 6.68 6.62
N TYR A 368 -4.46 7.22 7.17
CA TYR A 368 -5.01 8.50 6.72
C TYR A 368 -5.17 9.57 7.80
N ALA A 369 -5.22 9.22 9.09
CA ALA A 369 -5.46 10.20 10.16
C ALA A 369 -4.37 11.29 10.20
N ASP A 370 -3.11 10.93 10.04
CA ASP A 370 -2.00 11.89 9.98
C ASP A 370 -1.96 12.68 8.66
N ILE A 371 -2.42 12.08 7.56
CA ILE A 371 -2.54 12.76 6.26
C ILE A 371 -3.54 13.92 6.36
N PHE A 372 -4.72 13.67 6.93
CA PHE A 372 -5.78 14.66 7.02
C PHE A 372 -5.47 15.79 8.00
N GLN A 373 -4.65 15.54 9.04
CA GLN A 373 -4.13 16.61 9.90
C GLN A 373 -3.29 17.65 9.13
N LEU A 374 -2.66 17.24 8.03
CA LEU A 374 -1.83 18.11 7.19
C LEU A 374 -2.65 18.89 6.17
N ILE A 375 -3.90 18.54 5.90
CA ILE A 375 -4.79 19.30 4.99
C ILE A 375 -5.49 20.41 5.79
N LYS A 376 -5.25 21.66 5.41
CA LYS A 376 -5.78 22.85 6.09
C LYS A 376 -7.01 23.45 5.41
N GLY A 377 -7.27 23.10 4.16
CA GLY A 377 -8.46 23.56 3.47
C GLY A 377 -8.50 23.15 2.01
N ILE A 378 -9.70 23.11 1.46
CA ILE A 378 -9.98 22.76 0.07
C ILE A 378 -10.90 23.84 -0.51
N ARG A 379 -10.62 24.31 -1.73
CA ARG A 379 -11.49 25.23 -2.46
C ARG A 379 -11.85 24.65 -3.81
N ILE A 380 -13.13 24.64 -4.14
CA ILE A 380 -13.58 24.32 -5.50
C ILE A 380 -13.51 25.61 -6.31
N ILE A 381 -12.71 25.59 -7.38
CA ILE A 381 -12.49 26.75 -8.24
C ILE A 381 -13.52 26.78 -9.37
N ASN A 382 -13.79 25.62 -9.96
CA ASN A 382 -14.83 25.37 -10.95
C ASN A 382 -15.08 23.86 -11.07
N ASP A 383 -15.95 23.45 -12.00
CA ASP A 383 -16.33 22.07 -12.31
C ASP A 383 -15.17 21.09 -12.59
N THR A 384 -13.95 21.58 -12.82
CA THR A 384 -12.78 20.76 -13.15
C THR A 384 -11.52 21.19 -12.41
N ALA A 385 -11.61 22.04 -11.38
CA ALA A 385 -10.43 22.53 -10.68
C ALA A 385 -10.66 22.76 -9.18
N MET A 386 -9.65 22.40 -8.39
CA MET A 386 -9.61 22.59 -6.94
C MET A 386 -8.27 23.19 -6.49
N GLU A 387 -8.30 23.99 -5.43
CA GLU A 387 -7.11 24.30 -4.63
C GLU A 387 -7.12 23.47 -3.35
N ILE A 388 -5.97 22.92 -2.98
CA ILE A 388 -5.78 22.19 -1.71
C ILE A 388 -4.61 22.84 -0.98
N TYR A 389 -4.85 23.16 0.29
CA TYR A 389 -3.91 23.83 1.18
C TYR A 389 -3.45 22.84 2.24
N GLY A 390 -2.15 22.78 2.50
CA GLY A 390 -1.64 21.92 3.57
C GLY A 390 -0.19 22.14 3.95
N ASP A 391 0.26 21.33 4.91
CA ASP A 391 1.57 21.46 5.55
C ASP A 391 2.57 20.36 5.16
N TYR A 392 2.17 19.38 4.35
CA TYR A 392 3.12 18.47 3.73
C TYR A 392 3.93 19.19 2.65
N LEU A 393 5.26 19.18 2.77
CA LEU A 393 6.20 19.68 1.78
C LEU A 393 7.42 18.75 1.73
N SER A 394 7.63 18.11 0.59
CA SER A 394 8.87 17.38 0.33
C SER A 394 10.00 18.37 0.05
N THR A 395 11.13 18.22 0.75
CA THR A 395 12.34 19.04 0.55
C THR A 395 13.27 18.50 -0.54
N ILE A 396 12.90 17.37 -1.15
CA ILE A 396 13.74 16.67 -2.14
C ILE A 396 13.12 16.64 -3.54
N ASP A 397 11.79 16.76 -3.65
CA ASP A 397 11.10 16.78 -4.94
C ASP A 397 9.67 17.36 -4.85
N ASP A 398 9.39 18.43 -5.59
CA ASP A 398 8.05 19.04 -5.66
C ASP A 398 6.98 18.06 -6.19
N ARG A 399 7.36 17.03 -6.96
CA ARG A 399 6.43 16.00 -7.45
C ARG A 399 5.94 15.09 -6.34
N LEU A 400 6.74 14.84 -5.31
CA LEU A 400 6.30 14.12 -4.11
C LEU A 400 5.28 14.97 -3.34
N THR A 401 5.58 16.27 -3.16
CA THR A 401 4.62 17.22 -2.59
C THR A 401 3.31 17.20 -3.37
N ALA A 402 3.36 17.27 -4.70
CA ALA A 402 2.16 17.23 -5.52
C ALA A 402 1.39 15.91 -5.38
N SER A 403 2.08 14.76 -5.35
CA SER A 403 1.44 13.45 -5.21
C SER A 403 0.65 13.28 -3.93
N PHE A 404 1.08 13.91 -2.83
CA PHE A 404 0.35 13.91 -1.56
C PHE A 404 -1.02 14.59 -1.66
N TYR A 405 -1.11 15.68 -2.43
CA TYR A 405 -2.33 16.48 -2.53
C TYR A 405 -3.21 16.15 -3.73
N VAL A 406 -2.73 15.39 -4.71
CA VAL A 406 -3.56 14.99 -5.87
C VAL A 406 -4.42 13.80 -5.50
N TRP A 407 -5.70 14.06 -5.24
CA TRP A 407 -6.71 13.03 -5.02
C TRP A 407 -7.44 12.72 -6.33
N TRP A 408 -7.51 11.45 -6.71
CA TRP A 408 -8.23 10.99 -7.91
C TRP A 408 -9.23 9.88 -7.53
N PRO A 409 -10.52 10.02 -7.88
CA PRO A 409 -11.51 8.98 -7.61
C PRO A 409 -11.27 7.79 -8.54
N VAL A 410 -11.19 6.58 -7.95
CA VAL A 410 -10.93 5.32 -8.69
C VAL A 410 -12.19 4.49 -8.91
N ILE A 411 -13.28 4.82 -8.22
CA ILE A 411 -14.64 4.29 -8.41
C ILE A 411 -15.64 5.44 -8.27
N PRO A 412 -16.81 5.36 -8.91
CA PRO A 412 -17.89 6.32 -8.68
C PRO A 412 -18.36 6.29 -7.22
N TRP A 413 -18.79 7.44 -6.69
CA TRP A 413 -19.14 7.53 -5.27
C TRP A 413 -20.33 6.65 -4.91
N GLU A 414 -21.29 6.45 -5.82
CA GLU A 414 -22.46 5.57 -5.64
C GLU A 414 -22.08 4.09 -5.43
N VAL A 415 -21.02 3.61 -6.09
CA VAL A 415 -20.47 2.26 -5.85
C VAL A 415 -19.86 2.19 -4.45
N ARG A 416 -19.09 3.21 -4.05
CA ARG A 416 -18.48 3.25 -2.72
C ARG A 416 -19.55 3.26 -1.63
N THR A 417 -20.60 4.08 -1.80
CA THR A 417 -21.72 4.19 -0.85
C THR A 417 -22.49 2.87 -0.74
N THR A 418 -22.62 2.11 -1.83
CA THR A 418 -23.20 0.76 -1.80
C THR A 418 -22.37 -0.20 -0.96
N MET A 419 -21.04 -0.20 -1.17
CA MET A 419 -20.11 -1.02 -0.39
C MET A 419 -20.14 -0.65 1.09
N GLU A 420 -20.10 0.66 1.37
CA GLU A 420 -20.17 1.23 2.71
C GLU A 420 -21.44 0.82 3.45
N TYR A 421 -22.61 0.90 2.79
CA TYR A 421 -23.87 0.44 3.37
C TYR A 421 -23.79 -1.02 3.81
N CYS A 422 -23.18 -1.87 2.97
CA CYS A 422 -23.01 -3.30 3.28
C CYS A 422 -22.03 -3.53 4.44
N VAL A 423 -20.95 -2.75 4.56
CA VAL A 423 -20.02 -2.86 5.70
C VAL A 423 -20.71 -2.46 7.01
N ILE A 424 -21.53 -1.40 6.99
CA ILE A 424 -22.21 -0.91 8.19
C ILE A 424 -23.38 -1.83 8.59
N TYR A 425 -24.25 -2.19 7.65
CA TYR A 425 -25.52 -2.87 7.93
C TYR A 425 -25.54 -4.36 7.58
N GLY A 426 -24.49 -4.88 6.95
CA GLY A 426 -24.46 -6.23 6.40
C GLY A 426 -25.20 -6.35 5.06
N GLY A 427 -25.06 -7.51 4.44
CA GLY A 427 -25.71 -7.87 3.20
C GLY A 427 -27.20 -8.15 3.38
N PRO A 428 -28.12 -7.38 2.76
CA PRO A 428 -29.55 -7.57 2.94
C PRO A 428 -30.08 -8.89 2.37
N SER A 429 -29.41 -9.44 1.36
CA SER A 429 -29.78 -10.67 0.65
C SER A 429 -29.15 -11.91 1.26
N THR A 430 -27.89 -11.82 1.72
CA THR A 430 -27.14 -12.95 2.28
C THR A 430 -27.19 -13.02 3.81
N GLY A 431 -27.44 -11.88 4.48
CA GLY A 431 -27.33 -11.72 5.94
C GLY A 431 -25.89 -11.69 6.46
N LYS A 432 -24.88 -11.65 5.57
CA LYS A 432 -23.46 -11.64 5.94
C LYS A 432 -23.01 -10.27 6.42
N THR A 433 -22.06 -10.26 7.34
CA THR A 433 -21.38 -9.03 7.77
C THR A 433 -20.05 -8.87 7.03
N TYR A 434 -19.71 -7.62 6.69
CA TYR A 434 -18.54 -7.34 5.87
C TYR A 434 -17.54 -6.42 6.58
N GLY A 435 -16.25 -6.58 6.27
CA GLY A 435 -15.16 -5.70 6.70
C GLY A 435 -14.42 -5.09 5.52
N TRP A 436 -13.72 -3.97 5.76
CA TRP A 436 -12.92 -3.31 4.73
C TRP A 436 -11.57 -3.99 4.47
N SER A 437 -10.94 -4.64 5.45
CA SER A 437 -9.58 -5.21 5.31
C SER A 437 -9.53 -6.73 5.38
N GLU A 438 -8.37 -7.31 5.06
CA GLU A 438 -8.12 -8.75 5.16
C GLU A 438 -8.25 -9.29 6.60
N GLU A 439 -8.16 -8.40 7.60
CA GLU A 439 -8.32 -8.71 9.01
C GLU A 439 -9.79 -8.72 9.47
N TYR A 440 -10.76 -8.78 8.53
CA TYR A 440 -12.20 -8.75 8.81
C TYR A 440 -12.64 -9.67 9.96
N ALA A 441 -12.04 -10.85 10.09
CA ALA A 441 -12.35 -11.80 11.16
C ALA A 441 -11.94 -11.29 12.56
N THR A 442 -10.83 -10.56 12.66
CA THR A 442 -10.38 -9.89 13.89
C THR A 442 -11.40 -8.83 14.35
N TYR A 443 -12.11 -8.22 13.39
CA TYR A 443 -13.17 -7.24 13.65
C TYR A 443 -14.57 -7.87 13.75
N GLY A 444 -14.66 -9.19 13.88
CA GLY A 444 -15.92 -9.92 14.07
C GLY A 444 -16.84 -9.88 12.85
N ARG A 445 -16.29 -9.75 11.65
CA ARG A 445 -17.04 -9.80 10.38
C ARG A 445 -16.93 -11.17 9.74
N ASP A 446 -17.91 -11.53 8.92
CA ASP A 446 -17.94 -12.82 8.24
C ASP A 446 -16.98 -12.87 7.05
N GLU A 447 -16.92 -11.79 6.26
CA GLU A 447 -16.22 -11.77 4.97
C GLU A 447 -15.58 -10.41 4.67
N TRP A 448 -14.52 -10.42 3.85
CA TRP A 448 -13.91 -9.23 3.27
C TRP A 448 -14.78 -8.75 2.10
N ILE A 449 -15.25 -7.50 2.11
CA ILE A 449 -16.11 -6.99 1.04
C ILE A 449 -15.39 -7.05 -0.31
N ASP A 450 -16.09 -7.51 -1.36
CA ASP A 450 -15.47 -7.85 -2.65
C ASP A 450 -16.44 -7.59 -3.81
N MET A 451 -16.04 -6.74 -4.77
CA MET A 451 -16.84 -6.36 -5.95
C MET A 451 -16.97 -7.44 -7.03
N ILE A 452 -16.18 -8.52 -6.95
CA ILE A 452 -16.28 -9.62 -7.93
C ILE A 452 -16.89 -10.89 -7.34
N ASN A 453 -17.20 -10.90 -6.04
CA ASN A 453 -17.88 -12.02 -5.41
C ASN A 453 -19.38 -12.00 -5.79
N PRO A 454 -19.92 -13.04 -6.47
CA PRO A 454 -21.31 -13.05 -6.89
C PRO A 454 -22.33 -12.97 -5.75
N LEU A 455 -21.98 -13.39 -4.54
CA LEU A 455 -22.86 -13.26 -3.37
C LEU A 455 -22.92 -11.83 -2.87
N HIS A 456 -21.78 -11.13 -2.81
CA HIS A 456 -21.74 -9.72 -2.45
C HIS A 456 -22.45 -8.86 -3.49
N ASN A 457 -22.30 -9.19 -4.78
CA ASN A 457 -22.96 -8.45 -5.85
C ASN A 457 -24.49 -8.50 -5.74
N ARG A 458 -25.06 -9.62 -5.26
CA ARG A 458 -26.50 -9.68 -4.95
C ARG A 458 -26.91 -8.74 -3.82
N ASP A 459 -26.07 -8.62 -2.79
CA ASP A 459 -26.30 -7.66 -1.71
C ASP A 459 -26.21 -6.22 -2.23
N PHE A 460 -25.23 -5.93 -3.10
CA PHE A 460 -25.06 -4.62 -3.73
C PHE A 460 -26.27 -4.24 -4.58
N GLU A 461 -26.76 -5.14 -5.44
CA GLU A 461 -27.96 -4.91 -6.28
C GLU A 461 -29.19 -4.54 -5.44
N GLU A 462 -29.40 -5.24 -4.31
CA GLU A 462 -30.51 -4.96 -3.41
C GLU A 462 -30.33 -3.63 -2.68
N VAL A 463 -29.11 -3.30 -2.24
CA VAL A 463 -28.79 -2.00 -1.63
C VAL A 463 -29.00 -0.85 -2.62
N ILE A 464 -28.50 -0.96 -3.85
CA ILE A 464 -28.68 0.05 -4.91
C ILE A 464 -30.18 0.29 -5.14
N THR A 465 -30.95 -0.77 -5.34
CA THR A 465 -32.40 -0.70 -5.54
C THR A 465 -33.08 -0.01 -4.34
N LYS A 466 -32.69 -0.37 -3.12
CA LYS A 466 -33.24 0.19 -1.89
C LYS A 466 -32.91 1.67 -1.73
N ILE A 467 -31.68 2.08 -2.04
CA ILE A 467 -31.22 3.46 -1.95
C ILE A 467 -31.95 4.32 -2.97
N ASP A 468 -32.01 3.88 -4.24
CA ASP A 468 -32.69 4.63 -5.30
C ASP A 468 -34.19 4.81 -5.01
N THR A 469 -34.86 3.73 -4.60
CA THR A 469 -36.30 3.72 -4.37
C THR A 469 -36.70 4.53 -3.14
N ASN A 470 -36.03 4.30 -2.01
CA ASN A 470 -36.47 4.86 -0.72
C ASN A 470 -35.81 6.20 -0.38
N ARG A 471 -34.78 6.58 -1.14
CA ARG A 471 -34.00 7.80 -0.96
C ARG A 471 -33.56 8.06 0.50
N PRO A 472 -32.95 7.10 1.19
CA PRO A 472 -32.58 7.27 2.59
C PRO A 472 -31.58 8.43 2.75
N LEU A 473 -31.79 9.27 3.77
CA LEU A 473 -30.93 10.41 4.07
C LEU A 473 -29.50 9.95 4.34
N GLY A 474 -28.52 10.65 3.76
CA GLY A 474 -27.09 10.34 3.86
C GLY A 474 -26.60 9.19 2.98
N TRP A 475 -27.51 8.50 2.29
CA TRP A 475 -27.20 7.34 1.45
C TRP A 475 -27.55 7.59 -0.02
N PHE A 476 -28.76 8.07 -0.33
CA PHE A 476 -29.15 8.40 -1.71
C PHE A 476 -28.34 9.54 -2.30
N ARG A 477 -28.10 10.55 -1.47
CA ARG A 477 -27.05 11.52 -1.64
C ARG A 477 -26.08 11.30 -0.49
N SER A 478 -24.93 10.72 -0.80
CA SER A 478 -23.90 10.45 0.22
C SER A 478 -23.55 11.74 0.96
N ASN A 479 -23.42 11.68 2.30
CA ASN A 479 -23.01 12.83 3.12
C ASN A 479 -21.70 13.46 2.60
N TYR A 480 -20.82 12.66 2.02
CA TYR A 480 -19.55 13.14 1.47
C TYR A 480 -19.71 14.00 0.21
N THR A 481 -20.86 13.94 -0.46
CA THR A 481 -21.19 14.79 -1.62
C THR A 481 -21.97 16.05 -1.23
N VAL A 482 -22.45 16.15 0.01
CA VAL A 482 -23.29 17.26 0.48
C VAL A 482 -22.42 18.44 0.92
N LEU A 483 -22.50 19.53 0.18
CA LEU A 483 -21.76 20.77 0.45
C LEU A 483 -22.66 21.91 0.97
N ASP A 484 -23.87 21.57 1.40
CA ASP A 484 -24.85 22.52 1.93
C ASP A 484 -24.32 23.23 3.18
N GLY A 485 -24.51 24.55 3.24
CA GLY A 485 -23.95 25.39 4.31
C GLY A 485 -22.49 25.81 4.07
N THR A 486 -21.87 25.37 2.99
CA THR A 486 -20.59 25.90 2.49
C THR A 486 -20.81 26.83 1.28
N PRO A 487 -19.80 27.61 0.85
CA PRO A 487 -19.85 28.38 -0.40
C PRO A 487 -20.04 27.54 -1.68
N TYR A 488 -19.93 26.21 -1.58
CA TYR A 488 -19.92 25.28 -2.71
C TYR A 488 -21.17 24.40 -2.81
N ALA A 489 -22.28 24.78 -2.15
CA ALA A 489 -23.54 24.04 -2.18
C ALA A 489 -24.07 23.74 -3.60
N ALA A 490 -23.70 24.53 -4.61
CA ALA A 490 -24.05 24.30 -6.02
C ALA A 490 -23.39 23.05 -6.63
N TYR A 491 -22.33 22.51 -6.02
CA TYR A 491 -21.67 21.26 -6.43
C TYR A 491 -22.25 20.03 -5.72
N THR A 492 -23.24 20.20 -4.83
CA THR A 492 -24.01 19.10 -4.27
C THR A 492 -24.86 18.47 -5.39
N PRO A 493 -24.74 17.16 -5.69
CA PRO A 493 -25.52 16.51 -6.73
C PRO A 493 -27.04 16.65 -6.48
N THR A 494 -27.78 17.02 -7.51
CA THR A 494 -29.24 17.11 -7.45
C THR A 494 -29.89 15.73 -7.32
N ASP A 495 -31.16 15.68 -6.88
CA ASP A 495 -31.90 14.42 -6.79
C ASP A 495 -31.99 13.68 -8.14
N ALA A 496 -32.03 14.43 -9.25
CA ALA A 496 -32.06 13.87 -10.59
C ALA A 496 -30.70 13.22 -10.95
N GLU A 497 -29.59 13.91 -10.68
CA GLU A 497 -28.25 13.38 -10.91
C GLU A 497 -27.95 12.15 -10.03
N CYS A 498 -28.40 12.17 -8.76
CA CYS A 498 -28.31 10.98 -7.90
C CYS A 498 -29.12 9.81 -8.50
N HIS A 499 -30.37 10.05 -8.91
CA HIS A 499 -31.21 9.00 -9.50
C HIS A 499 -30.60 8.41 -10.78
N ASP A 500 -30.04 9.25 -11.66
CA ASP A 500 -29.36 8.81 -12.88
C ASP A 500 -28.15 7.93 -12.56
N ARG A 501 -27.37 8.28 -11.53
CA ARG A 501 -26.24 7.49 -11.02
C ARG A 501 -26.68 6.12 -10.50
N TRP A 502 -27.68 6.08 -9.62
CA TRP A 502 -28.19 4.81 -9.09
C TRP A 502 -28.83 3.92 -10.15
N SER A 503 -29.54 4.51 -11.11
CA SER A 503 -30.20 3.77 -12.19
C SER A 503 -29.22 3.21 -13.24
N ALA A 504 -27.99 3.73 -13.28
CA ALA A 504 -26.95 3.29 -14.20
C ALA A 504 -26.14 2.09 -13.69
N LEU A 505 -26.14 1.85 -12.37
CA LEU A 505 -25.58 0.66 -11.73
C LEU A 505 -26.53 -0.54 -11.90
#